data_AF-A0A9W6KUS6-F1
#
_entry.id   AF-A0A9W6KUS6-F1
#
_cell.length_a   1.000
_cell.length_b   1.000
_cell.length_c   1.000
_cell.angle_alpha   90.00
_cell.angle_beta   90.00
_cell.angle_gamma   90.00
#
_symmetry.space_group_name_H-M   'P 1'
#
loop_
_entity.id
_entity.type
_entity.pdbx_description
1 polymer ?
#
loop_
_entity_poly.entity_id
_entity_poly.type
_entity_poly.pdbx_seq_one_letter_code
_entity_poly.pdbx_strand_id
1 'polypeptide(L)'
;MGDADGVRAALRQLTADVAPTADPYPRILARAQRIGRFRHTVAAVLALGMVALAVAVVPLAGPATPTPGPTTSDCATRLSTANRTPGATPMPADNLDLTTTANQIERAALAQFPESYTGVAIDTEHDVVTVYRVPGSELDRWLRGAFPSTCLVLADAPRAKAELDSLMDRIAADLQYWRSQGVILIGMTWRYETGIVEFGTTAEDLDLARQLVPARYGPDAPITVVVRQPNSWSDPADTSS
;
A
#
# COMPACT_ATOMS: atom_id res chain seq x y z
N MET A 1 45.97 4.23 13.35
CA MET A 1 45.90 5.70 13.14
C MET A 1 45.68 5.89 11.65
N GLY A 2 44.42 5.78 11.22
CA GLY A 2 44.04 5.78 9.80
C GLY A 2 43.97 7.20 9.28
N ASP A 3 44.62 7.43 8.14
CA ASP A 3 44.81 8.74 7.53
C ASP A 3 43.47 9.34 7.09
N ALA A 4 42.98 10.30 7.88
CA ALA A 4 41.73 11.02 7.64
C ALA A 4 41.79 11.85 6.34
N ASP A 5 42.98 12.12 5.81
CA ASP A 5 43.14 12.88 4.58
C ASP A 5 42.90 12.02 3.34
N GLY A 6 43.14 10.71 3.42
CA GLY A 6 42.80 9.76 2.34
C GLY A 6 41.28 9.66 2.10
N VAL A 7 40.48 9.66 3.17
CA VAL A 7 39.01 9.59 3.07
C VAL A 7 38.44 10.90 2.51
N ARG A 8 38.99 12.06 2.88
CA ARG A 8 38.59 13.35 2.31
C ARG A 8 38.94 13.49 0.84
N ALA A 9 40.09 12.95 0.40
CA ALA A 9 40.48 12.95 -1.00
C ALA A 9 39.51 12.09 -1.85
N ALA A 10 39.16 10.89 -1.39
CA ALA A 10 38.21 10.02 -2.07
C ALA A 10 36.80 10.64 -2.16
N LEU A 11 36.33 11.32 -1.11
CA LEU A 11 35.03 12.01 -1.10
C LEU A 11 34.97 13.23 -2.05
N ARG A 12 36.09 13.93 -2.27
CA ARG A 12 36.16 15.01 -3.26
C ARG A 12 36.15 14.48 -4.70
N GLN A 13 36.72 13.30 -4.93
CA GLN A 13 36.72 12.71 -6.27
C GLN A 13 35.35 12.18 -6.67
N LEU A 14 34.55 11.69 -5.72
CA LEU A 14 33.17 11.25 -5.96
C LEU A 14 32.18 12.41 -6.21
N THR A 15 32.47 13.62 -5.74
CA THR A 15 31.60 14.79 -5.97
C THR A 15 31.91 15.54 -7.25
N ALA A 16 33.09 15.34 -7.86
CA ALA A 16 33.50 16.03 -9.09
C ALA A 16 32.90 15.44 -10.38
N ASP A 17 32.44 14.18 -10.38
CA ASP A 17 31.86 13.52 -11.56
C ASP A 17 30.34 13.68 -11.71
N VAL A 18 29.68 14.36 -10.77
CA VAL A 18 28.26 14.71 -10.91
C VAL A 18 28.16 16.06 -11.61
N ALA A 19 28.28 16.03 -12.94
CA ALA A 19 27.91 17.18 -13.76
C ALA A 19 26.45 17.58 -13.44
N PRO A 20 26.14 18.88 -13.26
CA PRO A 20 24.78 19.32 -13.04
C PRO A 20 23.94 18.97 -14.27
N THR A 21 23.16 17.90 -14.18
CA THR A 21 22.13 17.60 -15.17
C THR A 21 21.16 18.77 -15.17
N ALA A 22 21.12 19.46 -16.30
CA ALA A 22 20.20 20.55 -16.56
C ALA A 22 18.78 20.17 -16.13
N ASP A 23 18.19 21.09 -15.38
CA ASP A 23 16.81 21.16 -14.94
C ASP A 23 15.80 20.53 -15.94
N PRO A 24 15.12 19.41 -15.60
CA PRO A 24 14.19 18.74 -16.51
C PRO A 24 12.80 19.40 -16.56
N TYR A 25 12.62 20.61 -16.02
CA TYR A 25 11.37 21.35 -16.13
C TYR A 25 11.48 22.56 -17.08
N PRO A 26 11.58 22.35 -18.41
CA PRO A 26 11.28 23.42 -19.33
C PRO A 26 9.79 23.73 -19.26
N ARG A 27 9.48 24.89 -18.66
CA ARG A 27 8.35 25.78 -18.96
C ARG A 27 7.44 25.29 -20.11
N ILE A 28 6.40 24.51 -19.79
CA ILE A 28 5.24 24.33 -20.68
C ILE A 28 4.12 25.27 -20.19
N LEU A 29 4.36 26.57 -20.36
CA LEU A 29 3.32 27.59 -20.33
C LEU A 29 3.32 28.30 -21.68
N ALA A 30 2.88 27.61 -22.74
CA ALA A 30 2.52 28.24 -24.01
C ALA A 30 1.87 27.23 -24.99
N ARG A 31 0.67 26.71 -24.69
CA ARG A 31 -0.29 26.22 -25.71
C ARG A 31 -1.60 25.71 -25.10
N ALA A 32 -2.56 26.60 -24.90
CA ALA A 32 -3.99 26.24 -24.82
C ALA A 32 -4.88 27.44 -25.15
N GLN A 33 -4.67 28.06 -26.32
CA GLN A 33 -5.64 28.93 -26.96
C GLN A 33 -5.80 28.49 -28.42
N ARG A 34 -6.74 27.55 -28.65
CA ARG A 34 -7.53 27.35 -29.88
C ARG A 34 -7.93 25.88 -30.05
N ILE A 35 -9.09 25.50 -29.50
CA ILE A 35 -10.13 24.71 -30.17
C ILE A 35 -11.43 25.17 -29.46
N GLY A 36 -12.29 26.02 -30.00
CA GLY A 36 -12.70 26.12 -31.39
C GLY A 36 -13.88 25.19 -31.64
N ARG A 37 -15.03 25.50 -31.03
CA ARG A 37 -16.41 25.18 -31.47
C ARG A 37 -16.59 23.95 -32.36
N PHE A 38 -17.04 22.84 -31.78
CA PHE A 38 -17.90 21.88 -32.47
C PHE A 38 -19.25 21.81 -31.75
N ARG A 39 -20.10 22.78 -32.09
CA ARG A 39 -21.56 22.66 -31.98
C ARG A 39 -22.01 22.03 -33.30
N HIS A 40 -22.63 20.85 -33.29
CA HIS A 40 -23.69 20.38 -34.18
C HIS A 40 -24.21 19.03 -33.61
N THR A 41 -25.30 18.99 -32.84
CA THR A 41 -26.70 18.73 -33.29
C THR A 41 -26.87 17.48 -34.16
N VAL A 42 -27.28 16.35 -33.54
CA VAL A 42 -28.21 15.33 -34.09
C VAL A 42 -28.92 14.73 -32.86
N ALA A 43 -30.13 15.18 -32.49
CA ALA A 43 -31.44 14.78 -33.01
C ALA A 43 -31.82 13.29 -32.78
N ALA A 44 -32.48 13.07 -31.64
CA ALA A 44 -33.63 12.19 -31.40
C ALA A 44 -33.88 10.95 -32.29
N VAL A 45 -33.86 9.76 -31.66
CA VAL A 45 -34.85 8.70 -31.92
C VAL A 45 -35.29 8.10 -30.58
N LEU A 46 -36.51 8.43 -30.18
CA LEU A 46 -37.30 7.79 -29.14
C LEU A 46 -37.77 6.42 -29.65
N ALA A 47 -37.37 5.34 -28.97
CA ALA A 47 -38.03 4.05 -29.08
C ALA A 47 -38.33 3.54 -27.66
N LEU A 48 -39.60 3.62 -27.28
CA LEU A 48 -40.16 3.02 -26.07
C LEU A 48 -39.96 1.50 -26.13
N GLY A 49 -39.14 0.97 -25.23
CA GLY A 49 -39.09 -0.45 -24.88
C GLY A 49 -39.31 -0.58 -23.37
N MET A 50 -40.57 -0.70 -22.94
CA MET A 50 -40.92 -1.04 -21.56
C MET A 50 -40.58 -2.52 -21.33
N VAL A 51 -39.40 -2.80 -20.79
CA VAL A 51 -39.05 -4.14 -20.28
C VAL A 51 -39.27 -4.12 -18.77
N ALA A 52 -40.22 -4.92 -18.31
CA ALA A 52 -40.50 -5.12 -16.90
C ALA A 52 -39.28 -5.78 -16.21
N LEU A 53 -38.52 -4.99 -15.47
CA LEU A 53 -37.38 -5.45 -14.69
C LEU A 53 -37.92 -6.00 -13.35
N ALA A 54 -38.02 -7.32 -13.24
CA ALA A 54 -38.25 -7.99 -11.97
C ALA A 54 -36.99 -7.83 -11.10
N VAL A 55 -37.02 -6.88 -10.16
CA VAL A 55 -35.94 -6.68 -9.18
C VAL A 55 -36.01 -7.82 -8.16
N ALA A 56 -35.17 -8.84 -8.36
CA ALA A 56 -34.88 -9.79 -7.30
C ALA A 56 -34.10 -9.05 -6.20
N VAL A 57 -34.72 -8.88 -5.03
CA VAL A 57 -34.06 -8.38 -3.83
C VAL A 57 -33.07 -9.46 -3.37
N VAL A 58 -31.82 -9.35 -3.81
CA VAL A 58 -30.73 -10.16 -3.27
C VAL A 58 -30.37 -9.55 -1.91
N PRO A 59 -30.45 -10.31 -0.80
CA PRO A 59 -29.98 -9.82 0.48
C PRO A 59 -28.48 -9.53 0.37
N LEU A 60 -28.09 -8.26 0.54
CA LEU A 60 -26.70 -7.87 0.70
C LEU A 60 -26.19 -8.51 2.00
N ALA A 61 -25.39 -9.57 1.86
CA ALA A 61 -24.53 -10.02 2.94
C ALA A 61 -23.66 -8.81 3.33
N GLY A 62 -23.81 -8.33 4.57
CA GLY A 62 -23.02 -7.23 5.09
C GLY A 62 -21.51 -7.53 5.02
N PRO A 63 -20.65 -6.50 5.09
CA PRO A 63 -19.21 -6.70 5.08
C PRO A 63 -18.84 -7.65 6.22
N ALA A 64 -18.29 -8.82 5.87
CA ALA A 64 -17.82 -9.77 6.85
C ALA A 64 -16.71 -9.11 7.66
N THR A 65 -16.96 -8.86 8.94
CA THR A 65 -15.90 -8.52 9.89
C THR A 65 -14.85 -9.63 9.85
N PRO A 66 -13.56 -9.31 9.73
CA PRO A 66 -12.50 -10.31 9.73
C PRO A 66 -12.64 -11.16 11.00
N THR A 67 -12.89 -12.46 10.81
CA THR A 67 -12.98 -13.40 11.93
C THR A 67 -11.56 -13.67 12.41
N PRO A 68 -11.28 -13.58 13.72
CA PRO A 68 -9.96 -13.92 14.24
C PRO A 68 -9.63 -15.38 13.87
N GLY A 69 -8.56 -15.56 13.08
CA GLY A 69 -8.15 -16.88 12.61
C GLY A 69 -7.43 -17.70 13.67
N PRO A 70 -7.13 -18.98 13.39
CA PRO A 70 -6.50 -19.88 14.34
C PRO A 70 -5.08 -19.42 14.70
N THR A 71 -4.75 -19.43 15.99
CA THR A 71 -3.38 -19.18 16.49
C THR A 71 -2.53 -20.45 16.44
N THR A 72 -1.22 -20.33 16.24
CA THR A 72 -0.31 -21.48 16.10
C THR A 72 0.20 -22.04 17.43
N SER A 73 0.04 -21.32 18.54
CA SER A 73 0.43 -21.74 19.89
C SER A 73 -0.47 -21.12 20.97
N ASP A 74 -0.35 -21.59 22.22
CA ASP A 74 -0.84 -20.88 23.40
C ASP A 74 -0.10 -19.54 23.52
N CYS A 75 -0.57 -18.54 22.77
CA CYS A 75 -0.19 -17.14 22.83
C CYS A 75 -0.64 -16.51 24.16
N ALA A 76 -0.36 -17.17 25.28
CA ALA A 76 -0.41 -16.52 26.57
C ALA A 76 0.70 -15.49 26.56
N THR A 77 0.31 -14.22 26.37
CA THR A 77 1.17 -13.03 26.42
C THR A 77 2.11 -13.17 27.60
N ARG A 78 3.35 -13.60 27.35
CA ARG A 78 4.39 -13.55 28.38
C ARG A 78 4.78 -12.09 28.45
N LEU A 79 4.03 -11.31 29.22
CA LEU A 79 4.50 -9.98 29.61
C LEU A 79 5.89 -10.18 30.23
N SER A 80 6.90 -9.59 29.59
CA SER A 80 8.28 -9.69 30.05
C SER A 80 8.35 -9.35 31.54
N THR A 81 8.81 -10.29 32.35
CA THR A 81 9.09 -10.05 33.77
C THR A 81 10.29 -9.11 33.96
N ALA A 82 11.08 -8.85 32.91
CA ALA A 82 12.33 -8.12 32.96
C ALA A 82 12.17 -6.59 33.01
N ASN A 83 10.96 -6.04 32.90
CA ASN A 83 10.77 -4.58 32.81
C ASN A 83 9.76 -3.97 33.79
N ARG A 84 9.71 -4.49 35.02
CA ARG A 84 8.98 -3.84 36.13
C ARG A 84 9.85 -2.85 36.90
N THR A 85 10.57 -1.97 36.21
CA THR A 85 11.17 -0.81 36.88
C THR A 85 10.07 0.25 37.03
N PRO A 86 9.67 0.66 38.25
CA PRO A 86 8.66 1.70 38.42
C PRO A 86 9.10 2.99 37.70
N GLY A 87 8.33 3.42 36.71
CA GLY A 87 8.59 4.63 35.92
C GLY A 87 9.35 4.42 34.60
N ALA A 88 9.77 3.20 34.26
CA ALA A 88 10.25 2.91 32.90
C ALA A 88 9.07 2.61 31.97
N THR A 89 9.09 3.13 30.74
CA THR A 89 8.19 2.67 29.68
C THR A 89 8.52 1.20 29.41
N PRO A 90 7.56 0.27 29.53
CA PRO A 90 7.81 -1.14 29.26
C PRO A 90 8.34 -1.30 27.83
N MET A 91 9.63 -1.65 27.71
CA MET A 91 10.19 -2.19 26.48
C MET A 91 9.98 -3.70 26.48
N PRO A 92 9.47 -4.30 25.39
CA PRO A 92 9.35 -5.75 25.24
C PRO A 92 10.72 -6.41 25.36
N ALA A 93 10.79 -7.61 25.96
CA ALA A 93 12.06 -8.31 26.18
C ALA A 93 12.76 -8.72 24.87
N ASP A 94 11.99 -9.03 23.81
CA ASP A 94 12.48 -9.85 22.69
C ASP A 94 12.21 -9.23 21.30
N ASN A 95 12.19 -7.89 21.18
CA ASN A 95 11.92 -7.18 19.92
C ASN A 95 12.82 -7.59 18.73
N LEU A 96 14.07 -7.97 19.00
CA LEU A 96 15.02 -8.41 17.97
C LEU A 96 14.60 -9.73 17.32
N ASP A 97 13.98 -10.62 18.11
CA ASP A 97 13.58 -11.95 17.68
C ASP A 97 12.28 -11.90 16.87
N LEU A 98 11.33 -11.02 17.22
CA LEU A 98 10.12 -10.80 16.43
C LEU A 98 10.42 -10.29 15.02
N THR A 99 11.27 -9.28 14.91
CA THR A 99 11.64 -8.69 13.61
C THR A 99 12.38 -9.71 12.75
N THR A 100 13.29 -10.48 13.35
CA THR A 100 14.01 -11.56 12.64
C THR A 100 13.03 -12.63 12.15
N THR A 101 12.07 -13.03 12.99
CA THR A 101 11.06 -14.03 12.66
C THR A 101 10.12 -13.54 11.56
N ALA A 102 9.58 -12.33 11.66
CA ALA A 102 8.72 -11.73 10.64
C ALA A 102 9.43 -11.65 9.28
N ASN A 103 10.70 -11.22 9.25
CA ASN A 103 11.50 -11.18 8.03
C ASN A 103 11.77 -12.57 7.43
N GLN A 104 11.95 -13.60 8.27
CA GLN A 104 12.12 -14.98 7.80
C GLN A 104 10.81 -15.49 7.19
N ILE A 105 9.68 -15.26 7.86
CA ILE A 105 8.35 -15.61 7.37
C ILE A 105 8.08 -14.93 6.03
N GLU A 106 8.26 -13.61 5.94
CA GLU A 106 8.00 -12.84 4.72
C GLU A 106 8.80 -13.37 3.52
N ARG A 107 10.11 -13.54 3.67
CA ARG A 107 10.96 -14.06 2.57
C ARG A 107 10.53 -15.45 2.12
N ALA A 108 10.31 -16.37 3.05
CA ALA A 108 9.93 -17.74 2.72
C ALA A 108 8.53 -17.82 2.13
N ALA A 109 7.58 -17.05 2.68
CA ALA A 109 6.19 -17.02 2.22
C ALA A 109 6.05 -16.41 0.83
N LEU A 110 6.77 -15.33 0.53
CA LEU A 110 6.82 -14.75 -0.82
C LEU A 110 7.38 -15.73 -1.85
N ALA A 111 8.42 -16.48 -1.49
CA ALA A 111 9.07 -17.40 -2.41
C ALA A 111 8.25 -18.68 -2.67
N GLN A 112 7.57 -19.20 -1.65
CA GLN A 112 6.94 -20.54 -1.70
C GLN A 112 5.43 -20.50 -1.79
N PHE A 113 4.80 -19.42 -1.31
CA PHE A 113 3.34 -19.32 -1.18
C PHE A 113 2.78 -17.98 -1.73
N PRO A 114 3.19 -17.52 -2.94
CA PRO A 114 2.81 -16.19 -3.45
C PRO A 114 1.30 -16.02 -3.66
N GLU A 115 0.56 -17.12 -3.88
CA GLU A 115 -0.90 -17.12 -4.08
C GLU A 115 -1.70 -17.06 -2.77
N SER A 116 -1.04 -17.21 -1.63
CA SER A 116 -1.72 -17.27 -0.33
C SER A 116 -1.20 -16.22 0.66
N TYR A 117 0.06 -15.82 0.54
CA TYR A 117 0.65 -14.82 1.42
C TYR A 117 0.18 -13.41 1.05
N THR A 118 -0.25 -12.64 2.04
CA THR A 118 -0.63 -11.22 1.88
C THR A 118 0.33 -10.29 2.61
N GLY A 119 0.83 -10.67 3.79
CA GLY A 119 1.79 -9.84 4.50
C GLY A 119 2.05 -10.27 5.93
N VAL A 120 2.86 -9.47 6.62
CA VAL A 120 3.21 -9.68 8.02
C VAL A 120 3.18 -8.35 8.78
N ALA A 121 2.66 -8.36 10.00
CA ALA A 121 2.74 -7.25 10.93
C ALA A 121 3.33 -7.72 12.26
N ILE A 122 4.06 -6.82 12.90
CA ILE A 122 4.64 -7.05 14.23
C ILE A 122 3.84 -6.20 15.22
N ASP A 123 3.25 -6.85 16.21
CA ASP A 123 2.69 -6.20 17.37
C ASP A 123 3.69 -6.34 18.53
N THR A 124 4.52 -5.31 18.69
CA THR A 124 5.55 -5.29 19.73
C THR A 124 4.96 -5.19 21.13
N GLU A 125 3.78 -4.61 21.28
CA GLU A 125 3.14 -4.45 22.60
C GLU A 125 2.69 -5.82 23.14
N HIS A 126 2.18 -6.68 22.27
CA HIS A 126 1.67 -8.00 22.62
C HIS A 126 2.66 -9.15 22.36
N ASP A 127 3.84 -8.87 21.82
CA ASP A 127 4.85 -9.87 21.42
C ASP A 127 4.31 -10.89 20.38
N VAL A 128 3.59 -10.38 19.39
CA VAL A 128 2.90 -11.19 18.37
C VAL A 128 3.38 -10.85 16.97
N VAL A 129 3.56 -11.87 16.15
CA VAL A 129 3.66 -11.71 14.69
C VAL A 129 2.34 -12.13 14.05
N THR A 130 1.68 -11.20 13.38
CA THR A 130 0.45 -11.47 12.62
C THR A 130 0.79 -11.72 11.16
N VAL A 131 0.43 -12.88 10.65
CA VAL A 131 0.58 -13.24 9.23
C VAL A 131 -0.77 -13.13 8.55
N TYR A 132 -0.88 -12.20 7.60
CA TYR A 132 -2.07 -12.01 6.79
C TYR A 132 -2.00 -12.91 5.56
N ARG A 133 -3.06 -13.69 5.33
CA ARG A 133 -3.08 -14.70 4.28
C ARG A 133 -4.48 -15.05 3.81
N VAL A 134 -4.59 -15.45 2.54
CA VAL A 134 -5.82 -15.99 1.96
C VAL A 134 -6.14 -17.34 2.62
N PRO A 135 -7.36 -17.53 3.16
CA PRO A 135 -7.72 -18.71 3.96
C PRO A 135 -7.66 -20.03 3.19
N GLY A 136 -7.35 -21.10 3.91
CA GLY A 136 -7.35 -22.48 3.39
C GLY A 136 -6.06 -22.92 2.70
N SER A 137 -4.93 -22.23 2.93
CA SER A 137 -3.68 -22.45 2.20
C SER A 137 -2.71 -23.43 2.88
N GLU A 138 -1.79 -23.98 2.08
CA GLU A 138 -0.66 -24.79 2.58
C GLU A 138 0.29 -23.99 3.49
N LEU A 139 0.27 -22.66 3.35
CA LEU A 139 1.01 -21.72 4.19
C LEU A 139 0.72 -21.93 5.68
N ASP A 140 -0.54 -22.19 6.07
CA ASP A 140 -0.90 -22.42 7.47
C ASP A 140 -0.24 -23.65 8.06
N ARG A 141 -0.14 -24.72 7.26
CA ARG A 141 0.52 -25.96 7.68
C ARG A 141 2.01 -25.74 7.80
N TRP A 142 2.60 -25.02 6.84
CA TRP A 142 4.01 -24.67 6.86
C TRP A 142 4.35 -23.79 8.07
N LEU A 143 3.58 -22.73 8.35
CA LEU A 143 3.79 -21.84 9.49
C LEU A 143 3.77 -22.58 10.82
N ARG A 144 2.79 -23.47 11.03
CA ARG A 144 2.71 -24.30 12.25
C ARG A 144 3.90 -25.25 12.40
N GLY A 145 4.43 -25.78 11.29
CA GLY A 145 5.56 -26.70 11.31
C GLY A 145 6.92 -26.01 11.45
N ALA A 146 7.11 -24.88 10.78
CA ALA A 146 8.37 -24.14 10.73
C ALA A 146 8.60 -23.28 11.99
N PHE A 147 7.53 -22.78 12.61
CA PHE A 147 7.58 -21.90 13.78
C PHE A 147 6.74 -22.44 14.95
N PRO A 148 7.01 -23.67 15.44
CA PRO A 148 6.16 -24.33 16.44
C PRO A 148 6.19 -23.66 17.82
N SER A 149 7.20 -22.82 18.10
CA SER A 149 7.39 -22.13 19.38
C SER A 149 7.14 -20.61 19.30
N THR A 150 6.81 -20.07 18.13
CA THR A 150 6.55 -18.64 17.96
C THR A 150 5.05 -18.37 18.09
N CYS A 151 4.69 -17.32 18.83
CA CYS A 151 3.31 -16.84 18.84
C CYS A 151 2.98 -16.15 17.51
N LEU A 152 2.31 -16.89 16.63
CA LEU A 152 1.79 -16.37 15.37
C LEU A 152 0.27 -16.28 15.41
N VAL A 153 -0.26 -15.14 14.95
CA VAL A 153 -1.67 -14.97 14.62
C VAL A 153 -1.82 -15.10 13.12
N LEU A 154 -2.67 -16.02 12.67
CA LEU A 154 -2.99 -16.18 11.25
C LEU A 154 -4.26 -15.39 10.96
N ALA A 155 -4.14 -14.26 10.26
CA ALA A 155 -5.26 -13.40 9.91
C ALA A 155 -5.72 -13.67 8.48
N ASP A 156 -7.03 -13.85 8.30
CA ASP A 156 -7.63 -13.98 6.98
C ASP A 156 -7.51 -12.65 6.22
N ALA A 157 -7.03 -12.72 4.97
CA ALA A 157 -6.97 -11.60 4.06
C ALA A 157 -7.75 -11.89 2.77
N PRO A 158 -8.44 -10.91 2.17
CA PRO A 158 -9.25 -11.16 0.97
C PRO A 158 -8.46 -11.48 -0.30
N ARG A 159 -7.20 -11.03 -0.38
CA ARG A 159 -6.37 -11.12 -1.59
C ARG A 159 -4.92 -11.40 -1.23
N ALA A 160 -4.21 -12.09 -2.13
CA ALA A 160 -2.79 -12.34 -2.00
C ALA A 160 -1.97 -11.08 -2.34
N LYS A 161 -0.76 -10.99 -1.79
CA LYS A 161 0.17 -9.88 -2.04
C LYS A 161 0.50 -9.75 -3.53
N ALA A 162 0.74 -10.87 -4.21
CA ALA A 162 1.05 -10.86 -5.64
C ALA A 162 -0.05 -10.22 -6.48
N GLU A 163 -1.32 -10.41 -6.11
CA GLU A 163 -2.45 -9.78 -6.79
C GLU A 163 -2.50 -8.26 -6.55
N LEU A 164 -2.28 -7.83 -5.30
CA LEU A 164 -2.25 -6.42 -4.92
C LEU A 164 -1.07 -5.68 -5.58
N ASP A 165 0.11 -6.29 -5.59
CA ASP A 165 1.30 -5.76 -6.23
C ASP A 165 1.11 -5.66 -7.75
N SER A 166 0.52 -6.69 -8.39
CA SER A 166 0.19 -6.62 -9.82
C SER A 166 -0.79 -5.49 -10.14
N LEU A 167 -1.75 -5.20 -9.25
CA LEU A 167 -2.64 -4.07 -9.41
C LEU A 167 -1.90 -2.73 -9.25
N MET A 168 -1.01 -2.59 -8.26
CA MET A 168 -0.16 -1.41 -8.11
C MET A 168 0.73 -1.18 -9.34
N ASP A 169 1.32 -2.24 -9.89
CA ASP A 169 2.18 -2.17 -11.09
C ASP A 169 1.40 -1.64 -12.30
N ARG A 170 0.15 -2.10 -12.48
CA ARG A 170 -0.74 -1.56 -13.53
C ARG A 170 -1.05 -0.08 -13.32
N ILE A 171 -1.30 0.34 -12.08
CA ILE A 171 -1.54 1.76 -11.77
C ILE A 171 -0.28 2.60 -12.02
N ALA A 172 0.89 2.10 -11.64
CA ALA A 172 2.17 2.73 -11.91
C ALA A 172 2.46 2.85 -13.42
N ALA A 173 2.14 1.82 -14.20
CA ALA A 173 2.29 1.84 -15.65
C ALA A 173 1.41 2.92 -16.32
N ASP A 174 0.28 3.28 -15.70
CA ASP A 174 -0.64 4.31 -16.18
C ASP A 174 -0.28 5.74 -15.72
N LEU A 175 0.90 5.98 -15.12
CA LEU A 175 1.33 7.31 -14.64
C LEU A 175 1.18 8.43 -15.68
N GLN A 176 1.54 8.17 -16.95
CA GLN A 176 1.39 9.17 -18.01
C GLN A 176 -0.08 9.44 -18.33
N TYR A 177 -0.93 8.42 -18.29
CA TYR A 177 -2.36 8.57 -18.48
C TYR A 177 -2.96 9.47 -17.39
N TRP A 178 -2.66 9.23 -16.11
CA TRP A 178 -3.17 10.06 -15.00
C TRP A 178 -2.78 11.53 -15.16
N ARG A 179 -1.51 11.80 -15.48
CA ARG A 179 -1.03 13.16 -15.74
C ARG A 179 -1.76 13.81 -16.92
N SER A 180 -2.02 13.07 -18.00
CA SER A 180 -2.74 13.60 -19.17
C SER A 180 -4.21 13.94 -18.86
N GLN A 181 -4.80 13.28 -17.86
CA GLN A 181 -6.14 13.57 -17.37
C GLN A 181 -6.16 14.69 -16.32
N GLY A 182 -5.01 15.23 -15.92
CA GLY A 182 -4.92 16.22 -14.85
C GLY A 182 -5.08 15.62 -13.45
N VAL A 183 -4.80 14.32 -13.26
CA VAL A 183 -4.78 13.66 -11.95
C VAL A 183 -3.33 13.42 -11.52
N ILE A 184 -2.96 13.96 -10.36
CA ILE A 184 -1.63 13.75 -9.77
C ILE A 184 -1.66 12.55 -8.83
N LEU A 185 -1.02 11.44 -9.23
CA LEU A 185 -0.75 10.32 -8.34
C LEU A 185 0.39 10.67 -7.37
N ILE A 186 0.06 10.89 -6.10
CA ILE A 186 1.03 11.23 -5.04
C ILE A 186 1.65 9.97 -4.45
N GLY A 187 0.89 8.89 -4.36
CA GLY A 187 1.40 7.63 -3.84
C GLY A 187 0.38 6.52 -3.90
N MET A 188 0.86 5.31 -3.68
CA MET A 188 0.04 4.10 -3.61
C MET A 188 0.48 3.26 -2.42
N THR A 189 -0.46 2.56 -1.83
CA THR A 189 -0.24 1.52 -0.83
C THR A 189 -1.39 0.53 -0.93
N TRP A 190 -1.31 -0.60 -0.25
CA TRP A 190 -2.46 -1.46 -0.01
C TRP A 190 -2.58 -1.79 1.47
N ARG A 191 -3.75 -2.31 1.86
CA ARG A 191 -4.12 -2.66 3.24
C ARG A 191 -4.28 -4.17 3.33
N TYR A 192 -3.57 -4.83 4.25
CA TYR A 192 -3.63 -6.29 4.42
C TYR A 192 -5.05 -6.77 4.75
N GLU A 193 -5.73 -6.03 5.63
CA GLU A 193 -7.03 -6.38 6.22
C GLU A 193 -8.16 -6.33 5.20
N THR A 194 -8.14 -5.31 4.34
CA THR A 194 -9.23 -5.08 3.38
C THR A 194 -8.91 -5.60 1.99
N GLY A 195 -7.63 -5.88 1.68
CA GLY A 195 -7.20 -6.26 0.33
C GLY A 195 -7.49 -5.17 -0.70
N ILE A 196 -7.43 -3.90 -0.29
CA ILE A 196 -7.70 -2.73 -1.13
C ILE A 196 -6.40 -1.97 -1.38
N VAL A 197 -6.19 -1.53 -2.62
CA VAL A 197 -5.17 -0.56 -3.02
C VAL A 197 -5.69 0.86 -2.82
N GLU A 198 -4.92 1.70 -2.14
CA GLU A 198 -5.19 3.12 -2.00
C GLU A 198 -4.50 3.90 -3.12
N PHE A 199 -5.29 4.54 -3.97
CA PHE A 199 -4.85 5.53 -4.94
C PHE A 199 -4.80 6.90 -4.27
N GLY A 200 -3.60 7.37 -3.91
CA GLY A 200 -3.40 8.65 -3.24
C GLY A 200 -3.26 9.81 -4.23
N THR A 201 -4.15 10.80 -4.14
CA THR A 201 -4.16 11.99 -5.01
C THR A 201 -4.30 13.28 -4.19
N THR A 202 -4.16 14.44 -4.83
CA THR A 202 -4.41 15.75 -4.20
C THR A 202 -5.88 15.92 -3.82
N ALA A 203 -6.18 16.89 -2.96
CA ALA A 203 -7.57 17.21 -2.62
C ALA A 203 -8.33 17.79 -3.83
N GLU A 204 -7.62 18.56 -4.66
CA GLU A 204 -8.13 19.21 -5.86
C GLU A 204 -8.54 18.19 -6.94
N ASP A 205 -7.78 17.09 -7.09
CA ASP A 205 -8.01 16.08 -8.13
C ASP A 205 -8.93 14.94 -7.65
N LEU A 206 -9.34 14.93 -6.37
CA LEU A 206 -10.02 13.81 -5.72
C LEU A 206 -11.29 13.36 -6.48
N ASP A 207 -12.16 14.32 -6.82
CA ASP A 207 -13.42 14.01 -7.48
C ASP A 207 -13.22 13.51 -8.91
N LEU A 208 -12.22 14.04 -9.62
CA LEU A 208 -11.86 13.58 -10.95
C LEU A 208 -11.27 12.16 -10.88
N ALA A 209 -10.37 11.89 -9.95
CA ALA A 209 -9.79 10.58 -9.74
C ALA A 209 -10.85 9.52 -9.39
N ARG A 210 -11.84 9.86 -8.54
CA ARG A 210 -12.98 8.97 -8.20
C ARG A 210 -13.84 8.59 -9.40
N GLN A 211 -13.89 9.43 -10.43
CA GLN A 211 -14.59 9.12 -11.68
C GLN A 211 -13.74 8.27 -12.61
N LEU A 212 -12.47 8.63 -12.78
CA LEU A 212 -11.59 8.02 -13.77
C LEU A 212 -11.04 6.65 -13.34
N VAL A 213 -10.78 6.42 -12.05
CA VAL A 213 -10.23 5.15 -11.55
C VAL A 213 -11.17 3.97 -11.83
N PRO A 214 -12.48 4.01 -11.46
CA PRO A 214 -13.43 2.97 -11.82
C PRO A 214 -13.60 2.81 -13.34
N ALA A 215 -13.55 3.91 -14.10
CA ALA A 215 -13.65 3.86 -15.56
C ALA A 215 -12.44 3.15 -16.20
N ARG A 216 -11.25 3.26 -15.61
CA ARG A 216 -10.01 2.67 -16.13
C ARG A 216 -9.83 1.22 -15.72
N TYR A 217 -10.13 0.87 -14.47
CA TYR A 217 -9.84 -0.46 -13.90
C TYR A 217 -11.07 -1.34 -13.70
N GLY A 218 -12.27 -0.78 -13.90
CA GLY A 218 -13.54 -1.43 -13.62
C GLY A 218 -14.12 -1.01 -12.26
N PRO A 219 -15.45 -0.98 -12.11
CA PRO A 219 -16.11 -0.55 -10.86
C PRO A 219 -15.84 -1.49 -9.68
N ASP A 220 -15.48 -2.74 -9.96
CA ASP A 220 -15.21 -3.77 -8.95
C ASP A 220 -13.71 -3.93 -8.64
N ALA A 221 -12.86 -3.09 -9.24
CA ALA A 221 -11.44 -3.09 -8.91
C ALA A 221 -11.27 -2.73 -7.42
N PRO A 222 -10.42 -3.44 -6.66
CA PRO A 222 -10.23 -3.19 -5.23
C PRO A 222 -9.35 -1.95 -5.02
N ILE A 223 -9.81 -0.80 -5.49
CA ILE A 223 -9.11 0.48 -5.42
C ILE A 223 -10.00 1.49 -4.70
N THR A 224 -9.46 2.15 -3.69
CA THR A 224 -10.08 3.33 -3.09
C THR A 224 -9.25 4.57 -3.38
N VAL A 225 -9.91 5.68 -3.70
CA VAL A 225 -9.25 6.96 -3.96
C VAL A 225 -9.25 7.77 -2.68
N VAL A 226 -8.06 8.12 -2.20
CA VAL A 226 -7.85 8.86 -0.96
C VAL A 226 -7.09 10.15 -1.21
N VAL A 227 -7.37 11.16 -0.39
CA VAL A 227 -6.52 12.35 -0.33
C VAL A 227 -5.22 11.97 0.34
N ARG A 228 -4.10 12.27 -0.32
CA ARG A 228 -2.77 12.20 0.26
C ARG A 228 -2.16 13.58 0.14
N GLN A 229 -1.59 14.11 1.21
CA GLN A 229 -0.82 15.33 1.05
C GLN A 229 0.48 14.99 0.34
N PRO A 230 0.95 15.81 -0.62
CA PRO A 230 2.35 15.78 -1.02
C PRO A 230 3.11 15.83 0.29
N ASN A 231 3.97 14.85 0.54
CA ASN A 231 4.75 14.78 1.77
C ASN A 231 5.25 16.19 2.06
N SER A 232 4.73 16.82 3.11
CA SER A 232 5.21 18.09 3.62
C SER A 232 6.55 17.80 4.31
N TRP A 233 7.47 17.13 3.60
CA TRP A 233 8.85 17.10 3.97
C TRP A 233 9.24 18.56 4.00
N SER A 234 9.18 19.10 5.20
CA SER A 234 9.45 20.47 5.53
C SER A 234 10.76 20.75 4.84
N ASP A 235 10.75 21.69 3.91
CA ASP A 235 11.99 22.31 3.51
C ASP A 235 12.62 22.77 4.83
N PRO A 236 13.77 22.23 5.27
CA PRO A 236 14.36 22.60 6.56
C PRO A 236 14.72 24.10 6.63
N ALA A 237 14.54 24.84 5.53
CA ALA A 237 14.73 26.28 5.43
C ALA A 237 13.61 27.14 6.06
N ASP A 238 12.45 26.59 6.42
CA ASP A 238 11.29 27.41 6.87
C ASP A 238 11.22 27.67 8.39
N THR A 239 12.29 27.41 9.16
CA THR A 239 12.32 27.65 10.62
C THR A 239 12.98 28.96 11.04
N SER A 240 13.03 29.99 10.19
CA SER A 240 13.54 31.32 10.58
C SER A 240 12.48 32.40 10.43
N SER A 241 11.73 32.67 11.51
CA SER A 241 11.04 33.94 11.77
C SER A 241 10.87 34.14 13.27
#